data_AF-L8GL55-F1
#
_entry.id   AF-L8GL55-F1
#
_cell.length_a   1.000
_cell.length_b   1.000
_cell.length_c   1.000
_cell.angle_alpha   90.00
_cell.angle_beta   90.00
_cell.angle_gamma   90.00
#
_symmetry.space_group_name_H-M   'P 1'
#
loop_
_entity.id
_entity.type
_entity.pdbx_description
1 polymer ?
#
loop_
_entity_poly.entity_id
_entity_poly.type
_entity_poly.pdbx_seq_one_letter_code
_entity_poly.pdbx_strand_id
1 'polypeptide(L)'
;MDKAEESALTEGGEVTMYLLTRLLSIASSNESVIQQILQAGVGLMFNGQPPGEAKSSVCGRTWGPGAMAYRCSDCQMNSSSCICVDCFKHGNHEGHDYRLYSSGYGGCCDCGDPAAWKPKGASSTESTAEQNFNPEVTKVFLDHVLGLLHTRMVSYLKQEENVAGIGLILTFISKVCSFGDAPRRVMAEAMLSFGNADDILKAPDRPSVLEHHISDFTKLLKGRGKCSRSHI
;
A
#
# COMPACT_ATOMS: atom_id res chain seq x y z
N MET A 1 8.75 27.91 -3.92
CA MET A 1 9.78 27.02 -3.36
C MET A 1 10.66 26.63 -4.53
N ASP A 2 11.96 26.91 -4.42
CA ASP A 2 12.90 26.60 -5.48
C ASP A 2 13.22 25.10 -5.47
N LYS A 3 13.45 24.51 -6.65
CA LYS A 3 13.77 23.07 -6.80
C LYS A 3 14.97 22.61 -5.95
N ALA A 4 15.89 23.53 -5.63
CA ALA A 4 17.03 23.24 -4.78
C ALA A 4 16.65 23.10 -3.29
N GLU A 5 15.66 23.85 -2.80
CA GLU A 5 15.14 23.70 -1.44
C GLU A 5 14.37 22.39 -1.30
N GLU A 6 13.55 22.04 -2.30
CA GLU A 6 12.79 20.78 -2.33
C GLU A 6 13.71 19.55 -2.33
N SER A 7 14.84 19.60 -3.06
CA SER A 7 15.89 18.58 -3.08
C SER A 7 16.63 18.45 -1.73
N ALA A 8 16.94 19.56 -1.08
CA ALA A 8 17.62 19.53 0.22
C ALA A 8 16.70 19.03 1.36
N LEU A 9 15.40 19.32 1.27
CA LEU A 9 14.37 18.77 2.16
C LEU A 9 14.19 17.27 1.98
N THR A 10 14.27 16.76 0.75
CA THR A 10 14.25 15.31 0.48
C THR A 10 15.50 14.63 1.03
N GLU A 11 16.70 15.13 0.73
CA GLU A 11 17.96 14.58 1.28
C GLU A 11 18.00 14.56 2.82
N GLY A 12 17.50 15.62 3.48
CA GLY A 12 17.41 15.67 4.94
C GLY A 12 16.42 14.65 5.51
N GLY A 13 15.29 14.40 4.82
CA GLY A 13 14.31 13.38 5.19
C GLY A 13 14.87 11.97 5.10
N GLU A 14 15.65 11.67 4.05
CA GLU A 14 16.26 10.35 3.83
C GLU A 14 17.32 10.02 4.88
N VAL A 15 18.20 10.97 5.21
CA VAL A 15 19.19 10.81 6.27
C VAL A 15 18.51 10.56 7.62
N THR A 16 17.43 11.29 7.92
CA THR A 16 16.66 11.11 9.16
C THR A 16 16.02 9.72 9.21
N MET A 17 15.43 9.25 8.11
CA MET A 17 14.88 7.89 8.02
C MET A 17 15.94 6.80 8.23
N TYR A 18 17.15 6.99 7.70
CA TYR A 18 18.27 6.07 7.93
C TYR A 18 18.68 6.02 9.41
N LEU A 19 18.72 7.17 10.09
CA LEU A 19 19.01 7.22 11.53
C LEU A 19 17.94 6.49 12.35
N LEU A 20 16.65 6.72 12.05
CA LEU A 20 15.54 6.00 12.70
C LEU A 20 15.66 4.48 12.51
N THR A 21 16.06 4.04 11.32
CA THR A 21 16.29 2.64 11.01
C THR A 21 17.37 2.02 11.92
N ARG A 22 18.49 2.74 12.13
CA ARG A 22 19.56 2.29 13.04
C ARG A 22 19.12 2.28 14.51
N LEU A 23 18.29 3.25 14.91
CA LEU A 23 17.75 3.33 16.27
C LEU A 23 16.80 2.17 16.58
N LEU A 24 15.96 1.75 15.63
CA LEU A 24 15.08 0.58 15.76
C LEU A 24 15.85 -0.69 16.13
N SER A 25 17.01 -0.91 15.50
CA SER A 25 17.87 -2.07 15.77
C SER A 25 18.45 -2.08 17.19
N ILE A 26 18.63 -0.90 17.80
CA ILE A 26 19.23 -0.75 19.14
C ILE A 26 18.15 -0.68 20.24
N ALA A 27 17.00 -0.07 19.94
CA ALA A 27 15.91 0.14 20.89
C ALA A 27 15.00 -1.08 21.09
N SER A 28 15.41 -2.27 20.63
CA SER A 28 14.59 -3.49 20.47
C SER A 28 13.79 -3.94 21.71
N SER A 29 14.13 -3.45 22.90
CA SER A 29 13.49 -3.80 24.18
C SER A 29 12.68 -2.66 24.82
N ASN A 30 12.79 -1.41 24.35
CA ASN A 30 12.08 -0.27 24.94
C ASN A 30 10.89 0.15 24.08
N GLU A 31 9.69 -0.20 24.53
CA GLU A 31 8.45 0.05 23.79
C GLU A 31 8.17 1.54 23.54
N SER A 32 8.44 2.41 24.51
CA SER A 32 8.23 3.84 24.37
C SER A 32 9.13 4.43 23.29
N VAL A 33 10.38 3.97 23.21
CA VAL A 33 11.33 4.42 22.18
C VAL A 33 10.92 3.87 20.81
N ILE A 34 10.51 2.60 20.73
CA ILE A 34 9.99 2.01 19.48
C ILE A 34 8.78 2.78 19.00
N GLN A 35 7.81 3.09 19.87
CA GLN A 35 6.62 3.85 19.51
C GLN A 35 6.98 5.23 18.96
N GLN A 36 7.92 5.96 19.58
CA GLN A 36 8.39 7.25 19.09
C GLN A 36 9.05 7.14 17.71
N ILE A 37 9.90 6.12 17.49
CA ILE A 37 10.55 5.90 16.20
C ILE A 37 9.52 5.58 15.11
N LEU A 38 8.56 4.70 15.39
CA LEU A 38 7.48 4.35 14.46
C LEU A 38 6.64 5.58 14.10
N GLN A 39 6.30 6.41 15.09
CA GLN A 39 5.54 7.65 14.87
C GLN A 39 6.33 8.69 14.05
N ALA A 40 7.63 8.86 14.33
CA ALA A 40 8.51 9.72 13.55
C ALA A 40 8.64 9.22 12.10
N GLY A 41 8.72 7.90 11.90
CA GLY A 41 8.74 7.27 10.59
C GLY A 41 7.48 7.61 9.76
N VAL A 42 6.28 7.48 10.35
CA VAL A 42 5.02 7.90 9.69
C VAL A 42 5.07 9.39 9.33
N GLY A 43 5.54 10.24 10.25
CA GLY A 43 5.66 11.68 10.04
C GLY A 43 6.52 12.04 8.83
N LEU A 44 7.66 11.36 8.66
CA LEU A 44 8.56 11.56 7.52
C LEU A 44 8.00 10.98 6.22
N MET A 45 7.39 9.78 6.26
CA MET A 45 6.83 9.12 5.08
C MET A 45 5.64 9.88 4.45
N PHE A 46 4.86 10.57 5.27
CA PHE A 46 3.59 11.16 4.86
C PHE A 46 3.45 12.64 5.25
N ASN A 47 4.56 13.30 5.61
CA ASN A 47 4.62 14.72 5.98
C ASN A 47 3.50 15.16 6.96
N GLY A 48 3.19 14.31 7.95
CA GLY A 48 2.14 14.56 8.94
C GLY A 48 0.68 14.51 8.43
N GLN A 49 0.43 14.07 7.19
CA GLN A 49 -0.93 13.90 6.67
C GLN A 49 -1.71 12.84 7.46
N PRO A 50 -3.04 13.02 7.66
CA PRO A 50 -3.87 12.00 8.27
C PRO A 50 -4.17 10.86 7.27
N PRO A 51 -4.32 9.60 7.73
CA PRO A 51 -4.77 8.52 6.87
C PRO A 51 -6.24 8.65 6.52
N GLY A 52 -6.60 8.23 5.31
CA GLY A 52 -7.97 8.27 4.81
C GLY A 52 -8.24 9.34 3.74
N GLU A 53 -7.28 10.21 3.43
CA GLU A 53 -7.37 11.11 2.26
C GLU A 53 -6.64 10.56 1.02
N ALA A 54 -5.85 9.49 1.18
CA ALA A 54 -5.19 8.80 0.09
C ALA A 54 -6.19 7.89 -0.65
N LYS A 55 -6.65 8.36 -1.81
CA LYS A 55 -7.44 7.55 -2.74
C LYS A 55 -6.54 6.46 -3.30
N SER A 56 -7.11 5.28 -3.51
CA SER A 56 -6.42 4.21 -4.22
C SER A 56 -5.96 4.70 -5.59
N SER A 57 -4.72 4.35 -5.99
CA SER A 57 -4.22 4.67 -7.33
C SER A 57 -5.11 4.00 -8.39
N VAL A 58 -5.80 2.91 -8.02
CA VAL A 58 -6.84 2.25 -8.82
C VAL A 58 -8.23 2.74 -8.41
N CYS A 59 -9.07 3.14 -9.37
CA CYS A 59 -10.44 3.58 -9.11
C CYS A 59 -11.32 2.46 -8.50
N GLY A 60 -11.38 1.29 -9.15
CA GLY A 60 -12.09 0.12 -8.65
C GLY A 60 -13.61 0.26 -8.46
N ARG A 61 -14.23 1.38 -8.87
CA ARG A 61 -15.68 1.59 -8.79
C ARG A 61 -16.41 0.47 -9.53
N THR A 62 -17.36 -0.19 -8.87
CA THR A 62 -18.19 -1.24 -9.47
C THR A 62 -19.55 -0.70 -9.92
N TRP A 63 -20.18 -1.38 -10.88
CA TRP A 63 -21.53 -1.07 -11.36
C TRP A 63 -22.27 -2.33 -11.82
N GLY A 64 -23.61 -2.23 -11.87
CA GLY A 64 -24.51 -3.28 -12.34
C GLY A 64 -24.84 -3.19 -13.84
N PRO A 65 -25.67 -4.13 -14.35
CA PRO A 65 -26.17 -4.11 -15.72
C PRO A 65 -26.80 -2.76 -16.13
N GLY A 66 -26.61 -2.36 -17.38
CA GLY A 66 -27.14 -1.12 -17.95
C GLY A 66 -26.30 0.14 -17.66
N ALA A 67 -25.27 0.05 -16.83
CA ALA A 67 -24.41 1.19 -16.53
C ALA A 67 -23.46 1.52 -17.70
N MET A 68 -23.20 2.81 -17.89
CA MET A 68 -22.34 3.32 -18.96
C MET A 68 -20.86 3.27 -18.55
N ALA A 69 -20.01 2.77 -19.45
CA ALA A 69 -18.57 2.69 -19.26
C ALA A 69 -17.82 2.95 -20.58
N TYR A 70 -16.55 3.30 -20.49
CA TYR A 70 -15.68 3.52 -21.66
C TYR A 70 -14.70 2.38 -21.85
N ARG A 71 -14.44 2.05 -23.11
CA ARG A 71 -13.24 1.31 -23.53
C ARG A 71 -12.42 2.18 -24.45
N CYS A 72 -11.11 2.16 -24.28
CA CYS A 72 -10.18 2.90 -25.13
C CYS A 72 -9.14 1.90 -25.64
N SER A 73 -9.14 1.66 -26.96
CA SER A 73 -8.28 0.68 -27.63
C SER A 73 -6.80 0.98 -27.39
N ASP A 74 -6.45 2.26 -27.26
CA ASP A 74 -5.07 2.71 -27.05
C ASP A 74 -4.59 2.61 -25.60
N CYS A 75 -5.51 2.64 -24.63
CA CYS A 75 -5.21 2.63 -23.19
C CYS A 75 -5.41 1.26 -22.54
N GLN A 76 -6.32 0.43 -23.07
CA GLN A 76 -6.57 -0.89 -22.50
C GLN A 76 -5.36 -1.82 -22.69
N MET A 77 -5.11 -2.68 -21.69
CA MET A 77 -4.15 -3.79 -21.81
C MET A 77 -4.81 -5.05 -22.35
N ASN A 78 -6.13 -5.18 -22.21
CA ASN A 78 -6.92 -6.29 -22.75
C ASN A 78 -8.31 -5.80 -23.18
N SER A 79 -8.98 -6.53 -24.07
CA SER A 79 -10.26 -6.12 -24.69
C SER A 79 -11.46 -6.08 -23.73
N SER A 80 -11.33 -6.68 -22.54
CA SER A 80 -12.33 -6.61 -21.48
C SER A 80 -12.14 -5.43 -20.55
N SER A 81 -11.04 -4.67 -20.66
CA SER A 81 -10.78 -3.55 -19.76
C SER A 81 -11.72 -2.38 -20.05
N CYS A 82 -12.17 -1.72 -18.99
CA CYS A 82 -13.08 -0.59 -19.08
C CYS A 82 -12.92 0.36 -17.89
N ILE A 83 -13.27 1.62 -18.11
CA ILE A 83 -13.23 2.63 -17.05
C ILE A 83 -14.58 3.33 -16.91
N CYS A 84 -14.87 3.82 -15.72
CA CYS A 84 -16.09 4.58 -15.47
C CYS A 84 -16.05 5.93 -16.19
N VAL A 85 -17.23 6.54 -16.36
CA VAL A 85 -17.38 7.85 -17.02
C VAL A 85 -16.51 8.93 -16.36
N ASP A 86 -16.41 8.93 -15.03
CA ASP A 86 -15.63 9.92 -14.31
C ASP A 86 -14.13 9.76 -14.59
N CYS A 87 -13.60 8.54 -14.57
CA CYS A 87 -12.18 8.31 -14.89
C CYS A 87 -11.85 8.66 -16.33
N PHE A 88 -12.75 8.39 -17.28
CA PHE A 88 -12.55 8.79 -18.68
C PHE A 88 -12.51 10.31 -18.83
N LYS A 89 -13.41 11.04 -18.16
CA LYS A 89 -13.44 12.52 -18.21
C LYS A 89 -12.20 13.19 -17.63
N HIS A 90 -11.60 12.58 -16.61
CA HIS A 90 -10.41 13.13 -15.93
C HIS A 90 -9.09 12.48 -16.39
N GLY A 91 -9.15 11.54 -17.33
CA GLY A 91 -7.98 10.90 -17.94
C GLY A 91 -7.64 11.52 -19.29
N ASN A 92 -6.41 11.30 -19.76
CA ASN A 92 -6.00 11.77 -21.09
C ASN A 92 -6.35 10.73 -22.17
N HIS A 93 -7.36 11.05 -22.98
CA HIS A 93 -7.79 10.27 -24.14
C HIS A 93 -7.80 11.09 -25.44
N GLU A 94 -7.06 12.20 -25.49
CA GLU A 94 -6.98 13.02 -26.69
C GLU A 94 -6.34 12.24 -27.85
N GLY A 95 -7.01 12.21 -29.00
CA GLY A 95 -6.54 11.50 -30.19
C GLY A 95 -6.57 9.96 -30.11
N HIS A 96 -7.16 9.38 -29.06
CA HIS A 96 -7.31 7.93 -28.93
C HIS A 96 -8.59 7.39 -29.59
N ASP A 97 -8.57 6.11 -29.99
CA ASP A 97 -9.76 5.34 -30.34
C ASP A 97 -10.45 4.83 -29.07
N TYR A 98 -11.69 5.27 -28.87
CA TYR A 98 -12.50 4.89 -27.72
C TYR A 98 -13.98 4.77 -28.07
N ARG A 99 -14.69 4.01 -27.25
CA ARG A 99 -16.15 3.88 -27.34
C ARG A 99 -16.80 3.88 -25.97
N LEU A 100 -17.94 4.54 -25.89
CA LEU A 100 -18.88 4.43 -24.80
C LEU A 100 -19.78 3.21 -25.03
N TYR A 101 -20.01 2.39 -24.01
CA TYR A 101 -20.90 1.24 -24.11
C TYR A 101 -21.74 1.09 -22.83
N SER A 102 -22.92 0.49 -22.99
CA SER A 102 -23.75 0.03 -21.87
C SER A 102 -23.30 -1.37 -21.46
N SER A 103 -22.96 -1.55 -20.18
CA SER A 103 -22.50 -2.85 -19.70
C SER A 103 -23.67 -3.80 -19.47
N GLY A 104 -23.75 -4.90 -20.23
CA GLY A 104 -24.84 -5.88 -20.11
C GLY A 104 -24.86 -6.66 -18.80
N TYR A 105 -23.72 -6.82 -18.13
CA TYR A 105 -23.58 -7.68 -16.93
C TYR A 105 -22.95 -6.96 -15.74
N GLY A 106 -22.82 -5.62 -15.79
CA GLY A 106 -22.06 -4.86 -14.79
C GLY A 106 -20.56 -4.79 -15.07
N GLY A 107 -19.75 -4.34 -14.11
CA GLY A 107 -18.32 -4.20 -14.30
C GLY A 107 -17.61 -3.44 -13.18
N CYS A 108 -16.30 -3.26 -13.33
CA CYS A 108 -15.46 -2.48 -12.42
C CYS A 108 -14.53 -1.57 -13.22
N CYS A 109 -14.20 -0.41 -12.63
CA CYS A 109 -13.29 0.55 -13.24
C CYS A 109 -11.85 0.07 -13.12
N ASP A 110 -11.19 -0.13 -14.27
CA ASP A 110 -9.78 -0.52 -14.37
C ASP A 110 -8.81 0.67 -14.32
N CYS A 111 -9.32 1.90 -14.16
CA CYS A 111 -8.49 3.11 -14.15
C CYS A 111 -7.45 3.02 -13.04
N GLY A 112 -6.18 3.13 -13.42
CA GLY A 112 -5.04 3.09 -12.50
C GLY A 112 -4.52 1.68 -12.16
N ASP A 113 -5.15 0.61 -12.66
CA ASP A 113 -4.59 -0.75 -12.61
C ASP A 113 -3.61 -0.94 -13.78
N PRO A 114 -2.28 -1.03 -13.54
CA PRO A 114 -1.30 -1.17 -14.62
C PRO A 114 -1.42 -2.48 -15.41
N ALA A 115 -2.10 -3.49 -14.87
CA ALA A 115 -2.35 -4.75 -15.57
C ALA A 115 -3.53 -4.65 -16.57
N ALA A 116 -4.38 -3.64 -16.45
CA ALA A 116 -5.59 -3.47 -17.24
C ALA A 116 -5.65 -2.15 -18.02
N TRP A 117 -4.99 -1.10 -17.52
CA TRP A 117 -5.04 0.25 -18.08
C TRP A 117 -3.67 0.93 -18.07
N LYS A 118 -3.27 1.49 -19.21
CA LYS A 118 -2.00 2.21 -19.34
C LYS A 118 -2.03 3.51 -18.51
N PRO A 119 -0.93 3.85 -17.80
CA PRO A 119 -0.85 5.07 -17.00
C PRO A 119 -1.21 6.36 -17.76
N LYS A 120 -0.85 6.44 -19.06
CA LYS A 120 -1.15 7.61 -19.90
C LYS A 120 -2.63 7.99 -20.00
N GLY A 121 -3.53 7.02 -19.82
CA GLY A 121 -4.98 7.24 -19.87
C GLY A 121 -5.65 7.13 -18.51
N ALA A 122 -4.88 7.02 -17.42
CA ALA A 122 -5.44 7.05 -16.08
C ALA A 122 -5.80 8.49 -15.71
N SER A 123 -6.84 8.67 -14.89
CA SER A 123 -7.17 9.98 -14.34
C SER A 123 -6.08 10.45 -13.39
N SER A 124 -5.68 11.73 -13.50
CA SER A 124 -4.66 12.36 -12.66
C SER A 124 -5.11 12.65 -11.21
N THR A 125 -6.08 11.90 -10.69
CA THR A 125 -6.42 11.91 -9.27
C THR A 125 -5.37 11.15 -8.46
N GLU A 126 -4.10 11.45 -8.67
CA GLU A 126 -3.05 11.17 -7.71
C GLU A 126 -3.38 12.06 -6.51
N SER A 127 -3.78 11.47 -5.39
CA SER A 127 -3.83 12.25 -4.15
C SER A 127 -2.42 12.78 -3.90
N THR A 128 -2.29 14.07 -3.59
CA THR A 128 -1.02 14.75 -3.27
C THR A 128 -0.16 14.04 -2.22
N ALA A 129 -0.73 13.10 -1.47
CA ALA A 129 -0.01 12.19 -0.58
C ALA A 129 0.97 11.23 -1.30
N GLU A 130 0.75 10.89 -2.57
CA GLU A 130 1.66 10.00 -3.32
C GLU A 130 2.89 10.74 -3.87
N GLN A 131 2.89 12.08 -3.96
CA GLN A 131 3.98 12.85 -4.58
C GLN A 131 5.24 12.94 -3.70
N ASN A 132 5.13 12.77 -2.38
CA ASN A 132 6.25 12.84 -1.44
C ASN A 132 6.67 11.49 -0.87
N PHE A 133 6.00 10.41 -1.28
CA PHE A 133 6.29 9.06 -0.79
C PHE A 133 7.50 8.49 -1.54
N ASN A 134 8.66 8.40 -0.89
CA ASN A 134 9.84 7.71 -1.45
C ASN A 134 9.73 6.19 -1.20
N PRO A 135 9.51 5.34 -2.23
CA PRO A 135 9.33 3.90 -2.05
C PRO A 135 10.59 3.19 -1.58
N GLU A 136 11.77 3.59 -2.06
CA GLU A 136 13.05 2.93 -1.79
C GLU A 136 13.45 3.11 -0.33
N VAL A 137 13.40 4.35 0.16
CA VAL A 137 13.73 4.70 1.54
C VAL A 137 12.70 4.14 2.52
N THR A 138 11.42 4.18 2.13
CA THR A 138 10.36 3.54 2.92
C THR A 138 10.58 2.05 3.06
N LYS A 139 10.93 1.36 1.97
CA LYS A 139 11.17 -0.09 1.98
C LYS A 139 12.25 -0.47 2.99
N VAL A 140 13.38 0.23 3.01
CA VAL A 140 14.49 -0.03 3.95
C VAL A 140 14.02 0.04 5.40
N PHE A 141 13.23 1.05 5.76
CA PHE A 141 12.68 1.18 7.10
C PHE A 141 11.68 0.06 7.42
N LEU A 142 10.79 -0.27 6.47
CA LEU A 142 9.81 -1.35 6.63
C LEU A 142 10.48 -2.71 6.80
N ASP A 143 11.56 -3.00 6.08
CA ASP A 143 12.34 -4.23 6.24
C ASP A 143 12.84 -4.36 7.69
N HIS A 144 13.30 -3.28 8.33
CA HIS A 144 13.73 -3.31 9.73
C HIS A 144 12.57 -3.49 10.72
N VAL A 145 11.44 -2.84 10.45
CA VAL A 145 10.21 -3.02 11.26
C VAL A 145 9.72 -4.47 11.19
N LEU A 146 9.73 -5.07 9.99
CA LEU A 146 9.37 -6.47 9.80
C LEU A 146 10.36 -7.41 10.48
N GLY A 147 11.65 -7.09 10.50
CA GLY A 147 12.66 -7.84 11.25
C GLY A 147 12.44 -7.81 12.75
N LEU A 148 12.14 -6.64 13.30
CA LEU A 148 11.78 -6.51 14.72
C LEU A 148 10.52 -7.31 15.05
N LEU A 149 9.51 -7.27 14.17
CA LEU A 149 8.29 -8.09 14.32
C LEU A 149 8.62 -9.58 14.31
N HIS A 150 9.42 -10.05 13.35
CA HIS A 150 9.83 -11.44 13.24
C HIS A 150 10.58 -11.91 14.49
N THR A 151 11.56 -11.14 14.97
CA THR A 151 12.31 -11.49 16.20
C THR A 151 11.38 -11.64 17.40
N ARG A 152 10.46 -10.69 17.60
CA ARG A 152 9.50 -10.74 18.73
C ARG A 152 8.50 -11.87 18.60
N MET A 153 8.04 -12.15 17.40
CA MET A 153 7.18 -13.30 17.09
C MET A 153 7.86 -14.63 17.42
N VAL A 154 9.14 -14.79 17.06
CA VAL A 154 9.90 -16.00 17.38
C VAL A 154 10.08 -16.14 18.90
N SER A 155 10.40 -15.07 19.62
CA SER A 155 10.47 -15.10 21.10
C SER A 155 9.13 -15.46 21.74
N TYR A 156 8.01 -14.92 21.23
CA TYR A 156 6.66 -15.31 21.66
C TYR A 156 6.42 -16.81 21.50
N LEU A 157 6.73 -17.38 20.33
CA LEU A 157 6.53 -18.81 20.05
C LEU A 157 7.43 -19.70 20.91
N LYS A 158 8.61 -19.20 21.32
CA LYS A 158 9.50 -19.86 22.27
C LYS A 158 9.07 -19.72 23.73
N GLN A 159 7.92 -19.09 24.00
CA GLN A 159 7.43 -18.77 25.36
C GLN A 159 8.40 -17.92 26.18
N GLU A 160 9.17 -17.05 25.52
CA GLU A 160 10.02 -16.07 26.19
C GLU A 160 9.17 -14.86 26.61
N GLU A 161 9.45 -14.24 27.77
CA GLU A 161 8.67 -13.10 28.32
C GLU A 161 8.69 -11.82 27.45
N ASN A 162 9.50 -11.78 26.39
CA ASN A 162 9.71 -10.58 25.57
C ASN A 162 8.69 -10.44 24.42
N VAL A 163 7.41 -10.47 24.76
CA VAL A 163 6.28 -10.38 23.81
C VAL A 163 5.71 -8.97 23.68
N ALA A 164 6.27 -8.06 24.47
CA ALA A 164 5.88 -6.66 24.56
C ALA A 164 6.02 -5.98 23.18
N GLY A 165 5.04 -5.17 22.80
CA GLY A 165 5.08 -4.32 21.61
C GLY A 165 4.92 -5.00 20.24
N ILE A 166 4.58 -6.30 20.18
CA ILE A 166 4.09 -6.92 18.93
C ILE A 166 2.88 -6.13 18.40
N GLY A 167 1.91 -5.82 19.27
CA GLY A 167 0.73 -5.04 18.91
C GLY A 167 1.05 -3.63 18.40
N LEU A 168 2.09 -2.98 18.94
CA LEU A 168 2.54 -1.65 18.47
C LEU A 168 3.02 -1.72 17.02
N ILE A 169 3.82 -2.74 16.69
CA ILE A 169 4.36 -2.92 15.34
C ILE A 169 3.25 -3.25 14.35
N LEU A 170 2.31 -4.13 14.71
CA LEU A 170 1.16 -4.46 13.86
C LEU A 170 0.24 -3.26 13.63
N THR A 171 0.02 -2.43 14.65
CA THR A 171 -0.73 -1.18 14.55
C THR A 171 -0.05 -0.21 13.59
N PHE A 172 1.27 -0.05 13.68
CA PHE A 172 2.05 0.76 12.74
C PHE A 172 1.92 0.25 11.30
N ILE A 173 2.04 -1.06 11.06
CA ILE A 173 1.91 -1.62 9.71
C ILE A 173 0.51 -1.34 9.14
N SER A 174 -0.55 -1.59 9.93
CA SER A 174 -1.92 -1.25 9.53
C SER A 174 -2.07 0.24 9.20
N LYS A 175 -1.48 1.11 10.02
CA LYS A 175 -1.45 2.55 9.80
C LYS A 175 -0.78 2.92 8.47
N VAL A 176 0.42 2.42 8.19
CA VAL A 176 1.13 2.67 6.91
C VAL A 176 0.28 2.19 5.73
N CYS A 177 -0.33 1.01 5.80
CA CYS A 177 -1.21 0.51 4.75
C CYS A 177 -2.51 1.31 4.59
N SER A 178 -2.92 2.10 5.58
CA SER A 178 -4.09 2.97 5.47
C SER A 178 -3.85 4.25 4.65
N PHE A 179 -2.58 4.56 4.33
CA PHE A 179 -2.17 5.72 3.51
C PHE A 179 -2.26 5.50 1.99
N GLY A 180 -2.87 4.41 1.52
CA GLY A 180 -3.15 4.22 0.08
C GLY A 180 -2.35 3.10 -0.57
N ASP A 181 -2.35 3.04 -1.90
CA ASP A 181 -1.86 1.87 -2.62
C ASP A 181 -0.34 1.86 -2.78
N ALA A 182 0.31 3.02 -2.94
CA ALA A 182 1.77 3.11 -2.94
C ALA A 182 2.41 2.50 -1.67
N PRO A 183 2.07 2.92 -0.44
CA PRO A 183 2.64 2.32 0.77
C PRO A 183 2.23 0.85 0.97
N ARG A 184 1.04 0.43 0.50
CA ARG A 184 0.66 -1.00 0.50
C ARG A 184 1.52 -1.85 -0.42
N ARG A 185 1.87 -1.35 -1.62
CA ARG A 185 2.74 -2.06 -2.56
C ARG A 185 4.13 -2.25 -1.97
N VAL A 186 4.71 -1.19 -1.40
CA VAL A 186 6.03 -1.27 -0.76
C VAL A 186 6.01 -2.20 0.45
N MET A 187 4.96 -2.13 1.28
CA MET A 187 4.78 -3.08 2.38
C MET A 187 4.72 -4.53 1.86
N ALA A 188 3.90 -4.81 0.84
CA ALA A 188 3.80 -6.15 0.28
C ALA A 188 5.15 -6.66 -0.26
N GLU A 189 5.90 -5.80 -0.95
CA GLU A 189 7.25 -6.12 -1.44
C GLU A 189 8.24 -6.40 -0.30
N ALA A 190 8.25 -5.58 0.75
CA ALA A 190 9.06 -5.79 1.95
C ALA A 190 8.72 -7.13 2.62
N MET A 191 7.43 -7.46 2.74
CA MET A 191 6.98 -8.74 3.30
C MET A 191 7.38 -9.94 2.45
N LEU A 192 7.29 -9.84 1.13
CA LEU A 192 7.73 -10.90 0.21
C LEU A 192 9.25 -11.11 0.26
N SER A 193 10.01 -10.02 0.42
CA SER A 193 11.47 -10.05 0.53
C SER A 193 11.95 -10.64 1.86
N PHE A 194 11.10 -10.62 2.90
CA PHE A 194 11.49 -11.03 4.25
C PHE A 194 11.71 -12.54 4.40
N GLY A 195 11.10 -13.37 3.55
CA GLY A 195 11.09 -14.83 3.71
C GLY A 195 10.33 -15.28 4.96
N ASN A 196 9.62 -16.40 4.92
CA ASN A 196 8.93 -17.00 6.08
C ASN A 196 7.68 -16.27 6.63
N ALA A 197 7.06 -15.34 5.90
CA ALA A 197 5.73 -14.83 6.27
C ALA A 197 4.69 -15.96 6.43
N ASP A 198 4.81 -17.00 5.61
CA ASP A 198 3.99 -18.22 5.67
C ASP A 198 4.17 -18.99 6.99
N ASP A 199 5.35 -18.98 7.61
CA ASP A 199 5.63 -19.69 8.86
C ASP A 199 4.99 -18.97 10.05
N ILE A 200 5.00 -17.64 10.04
CA ILE A 200 4.29 -16.80 11.02
C ILE A 200 2.77 -17.01 10.90
N LEU A 201 2.25 -17.05 9.66
CA LEU A 201 0.81 -17.23 9.40
C LEU A 201 0.29 -18.64 9.75
N LYS A 202 1.15 -19.67 9.67
CA LYS A 202 0.80 -21.08 9.88
C LYS A 202 1.10 -21.60 11.29
N ALA A 203 1.60 -20.78 12.21
CA ALA A 203 1.92 -21.21 13.57
C ALA A 203 0.68 -21.70 14.36
N PRO A 204 0.75 -22.86 15.05
CA PRO A 204 -0.41 -23.52 15.67
C PRO A 204 -0.97 -22.78 16.90
N ASP A 205 -0.12 -22.13 17.70
CA ASP A 205 -0.49 -21.32 18.88
C ASP A 205 -0.20 -19.84 18.65
N ARG A 206 -0.84 -19.26 17.65
CA ARG A 206 -0.68 -17.84 17.30
C ARG A 206 -1.27 -16.93 18.39
N PRO A 207 -0.64 -15.79 18.72
CA PRO A 207 -1.23 -14.83 19.65
C PRO A 207 -2.57 -14.31 19.12
N SER A 208 -3.55 -14.13 20.00
CA SER A 208 -4.86 -13.54 19.64
C SER A 208 -4.73 -12.16 18.99
N VAL A 209 -3.69 -11.40 19.36
CA VAL A 209 -3.35 -10.10 18.74
C VAL A 209 -3.02 -10.25 17.25
N LEU A 210 -2.46 -11.39 16.83
CA LEU A 210 -2.18 -11.67 15.43
C LEU A 210 -3.47 -11.93 14.66
N GLU A 211 -4.49 -12.56 15.26
CA GLU A 211 -5.71 -12.95 14.55
C GLU A 211 -6.46 -11.76 13.95
N HIS A 212 -6.50 -10.63 14.66
CA HIS A 212 -7.12 -9.39 14.17
C HIS A 212 -6.36 -8.81 12.96
N HIS A 213 -5.03 -8.88 12.99
CA HIS A 213 -4.19 -8.32 11.94
C HIS A 213 -3.94 -9.27 10.77
N ILE A 214 -3.96 -10.59 10.97
CA ILE A 214 -3.74 -11.63 9.95
C ILE A 214 -4.73 -11.49 8.78
N SER A 215 -6.00 -11.18 9.06
CA SER A 215 -6.99 -10.98 7.99
C SER A 215 -6.57 -9.85 7.05
N ASP A 216 -6.07 -8.75 7.61
CA ASP A 216 -5.61 -7.59 6.85
C ASP A 216 -4.28 -7.84 6.15
N PHE A 217 -3.34 -8.51 6.82
CA PHE A 217 -2.09 -8.98 6.21
C PHE A 217 -2.33 -9.95 5.06
N THR A 218 -3.25 -10.89 5.22
CA THR A 218 -3.62 -11.86 4.18
C THR A 218 -4.32 -11.17 3.01
N LYS A 219 -5.18 -10.17 3.26
CA LYS A 219 -5.79 -9.34 2.20
C LYS A 219 -4.76 -8.50 1.47
N LEU A 220 -3.74 -7.99 2.17
CA LEU A 220 -2.64 -7.23 1.58
C LEU A 220 -1.79 -8.14 0.68
N LEU A 221 -1.39 -9.32 1.14
CA LEU A 221 -0.61 -10.30 0.37
C LEU A 221 -1.38 -10.89 -0.81
N LYS A 222 -2.69 -11.11 -0.68
CA LYS A 222 -3.54 -11.63 -1.78
C LYS A 222 -3.84 -10.57 -2.84
N GLY A 223 -3.44 -9.31 -2.61
CA GLY A 223 -4.00 -8.16 -3.32
C GLY A 223 -5.50 -8.07 -3.05
N ARG A 224 -6.12 -6.90 -3.23
CA ARG A 224 -7.58 -6.87 -3.32
C ARG A 224 -7.94 -7.87 -4.41
N GLY A 225 -8.69 -8.90 -4.02
CA GLY A 225 -9.01 -10.01 -4.89
C GLY A 225 -9.42 -9.45 -6.24
N LYS A 226 -8.74 -9.91 -7.29
CA LYS A 226 -9.25 -9.86 -8.65
C LYS A 226 -10.75 -10.10 -8.52
N CYS A 227 -11.59 -9.12 -8.87
CA CYS A 227 -13.01 -9.40 -9.01
C CYS A 227 -13.06 -10.61 -9.93
N SER A 228 -13.51 -11.74 -9.39
CA SER A 228 -13.27 -13.05 -9.96
C SER A 228 -13.88 -13.05 -11.36
N ARG A 229 -13.03 -12.95 -12.39
CA ARG A 229 -13.40 -13.03 -13.81
C ARG A 229 -13.93 -14.43 -14.18
N SER A 230 -14.27 -15.26 -13.20
CA SER A 230 -14.59 -16.68 -13.39
C SER A 230 -16.05 -16.94 -13.76
N HIS A 231 -16.94 -15.95 -13.74
CA HIS A 231 -18.32 -16.10 -14.20
C HIS A 231 -18.85 -14.87 -14.96
N ILE A 232 -18.15 -14.44 -16.00
CA ILE A 232 -18.68 -13.56 -17.06
C ILE A 232 -18.27 -14.12 -18.41
#